data_AF-A0A968V7K7-F1
#
_entry.id   AF-A0A968V7K7-F1
#
_cell.length_a   1.000
_cell.length_b   1.000
_cell.length_c   1.000
_cell.angle_alpha   90.00
_cell.angle_beta   90.00
_cell.angle_gamma   90.00
#
_symmetry.space_group_name_H-M   'P 1'
#
loop_
_entity.id
_entity.type
_entity.pdbx_description
1 polymer ?
#
loop_
_entity_poly.entity_id
_entity_poly.type
_entity_poly.pdbx_seq_one_letter_code
_entity_poly.pdbx_strand_id
1 'polypeptide(L)'
;MTIKRAEITVVLSRNWFWRTLALLIALFYGFLALREAFAGEYLISDDGRQHIFWLQRYVDPRLFPQDLIADYFQTVAPAGYKFLYWLGAQLGLTPIFFSKLLPIILLTVTAAYCFEVCLGFFPVPAAAACASVLLSQGLAMTDAIFSATPKAFIYPLFLGFSYYLLRESLWGCSLAILLLGLFYPQMMLVAAGLLLVQMLPWPKDRSRLIAHRPKLWLCGVGLGIAAAILLIYALTTTEFDPVVSVAQARRMPEFLAGGAIAVFRR
;
A
#
# COMPACT_ATOMS: atom_id res chain seq x y z
N MET A 1 -21.01 35.57 9.59
CA MET A 1 -21.69 34.36 10.13
C MET A 1 -20.81 33.81 11.24
N THR A 2 -21.09 34.20 12.47
CA THR A 2 -20.20 34.08 13.63
C THR A 2 -20.46 32.75 14.33
N ILE A 3 -19.78 31.70 13.92
CA ILE A 3 -19.81 30.41 14.62
C ILE A 3 -19.14 30.62 15.98
N LYS A 4 -19.90 30.39 17.07
CA LYS A 4 -19.45 30.61 18.45
C LYS A 4 -18.27 29.68 18.76
N ARG A 5 -17.19 30.23 19.34
CA ARG A 5 -15.98 29.49 19.78
C ARG A 5 -16.27 28.18 20.53
N ALA A 6 -17.38 28.10 21.28
CA ALA A 6 -17.76 26.88 22.02
C ALA A 6 -18.15 25.70 21.12
N GLU A 7 -18.82 25.92 19.98
CA GLU A 7 -19.20 24.85 19.05
C GLU A 7 -17.98 24.27 18.33
N ILE A 8 -17.00 25.12 18.01
CA ILE A 8 -15.74 24.70 17.39
C ILE A 8 -14.94 23.84 18.38
N THR A 9 -14.86 24.21 19.65
CA THR A 9 -14.16 23.41 20.67
C THR A 9 -14.82 22.06 20.91
N VAL A 10 -16.16 21.97 20.88
CA VAL A 10 -16.91 20.71 21.05
C VAL A 10 -16.81 19.81 19.82
N VAL A 11 -16.82 20.37 18.61
CA VAL A 11 -16.60 19.59 17.37
C VAL A 11 -15.16 19.08 17.30
N LEU A 12 -14.18 19.90 17.66
CA LEU A 12 -12.79 19.48 17.71
C LEU A 12 -12.56 18.42 18.80
N SER A 13 -13.08 18.60 20.02
CA SER A 13 -12.92 17.64 21.12
C SER A 13 -13.58 16.28 20.82
N ARG A 14 -14.73 16.29 20.15
CA ARG A 14 -15.42 15.07 19.72
C ARG A 14 -14.63 14.30 18.67
N ASN A 15 -13.97 14.99 17.74
CA ASN A 15 -13.13 14.32 16.72
C ASN A 15 -11.93 13.59 17.34
N TRP A 16 -11.28 14.19 18.34
CA TRP A 16 -10.14 13.56 19.02
C TRP A 16 -10.50 12.28 19.77
N PHE A 17 -11.65 12.25 20.45
CA PHE A 17 -12.12 11.04 21.12
C PHE A 17 -12.28 9.88 20.14
N TRP A 18 -13.05 10.09 19.06
CA TRP A 18 -13.34 9.05 18.07
C TRP A 18 -12.10 8.59 17.31
N ARG A 19 -11.21 9.54 16.97
CA ARG A 19 -9.94 9.22 16.32
C ARG A 19 -9.04 8.40 17.24
N THR A 20 -8.88 8.82 18.50
CA THR A 20 -8.08 8.09 19.49
C THR A 20 -8.62 6.68 19.70
N LEU A 21 -9.95 6.53 19.83
CA LEU A 21 -10.58 5.22 19.96
C LEU A 21 -10.26 4.31 18.76
N ALA A 22 -10.42 4.80 17.53
CA ALA A 22 -10.11 4.04 16.32
C ALA A 22 -8.63 3.62 16.26
N LEU A 23 -7.71 4.52 16.62
CA LEU A 23 -6.28 4.23 16.64
C LEU A 23 -5.89 3.25 17.74
N LEU A 24 -6.49 3.35 18.93
CA LEU A 24 -6.25 2.40 20.02
C LEU A 24 -6.72 0.98 19.63
N ILE A 25 -7.85 0.86 18.93
CA ILE A 25 -8.32 -0.44 18.43
C ILE A 25 -7.39 -1.00 17.34
N ALA A 26 -6.92 -0.16 16.41
CA ALA A 26 -5.93 -0.58 15.42
C ALA A 26 -4.60 -1.03 16.07
N LEU A 27 -4.12 -0.29 17.07
CA LEU A 27 -2.95 -0.66 17.87
C LEU A 27 -3.16 -1.95 18.65
N PHE A 28 -4.37 -2.17 19.19
CA PHE A 28 -4.72 -3.42 19.86
C PHE A 28 -4.62 -4.62 18.91
N TYR A 29 -5.19 -4.53 17.70
CA TYR A 29 -5.02 -5.60 16.70
C TYR A 29 -3.56 -5.79 16.28
N GLY A 30 -2.82 -4.70 16.07
CA GLY A 30 -1.39 -4.76 15.79
C GLY A 30 -0.59 -5.42 16.91
N PHE A 31 -0.94 -5.16 18.17
CA PHE A 31 -0.31 -5.78 19.33
C PHE A 31 -0.61 -7.29 19.41
N LEU A 32 -1.84 -7.72 19.12
CA LEU A 32 -2.16 -9.15 19.04
C LEU A 32 -1.32 -9.87 17.99
N ALA A 33 -1.16 -9.25 16.81
CA ALA A 33 -0.31 -9.79 15.76
C ALA A 33 1.17 -9.81 16.15
N LEU A 34 1.67 -8.77 16.83
CA LEU A 34 3.04 -8.78 17.37
C LEU A 34 3.24 -9.92 18.37
N ARG A 35 2.29 -10.12 19.29
CA ARG A 35 2.38 -11.21 20.27
C ARG A 35 2.53 -12.56 19.57
N GLU A 36 1.78 -12.81 18.51
CA GLU A 36 1.88 -14.04 17.72
C GLU A 36 3.21 -14.10 16.94
N ALA A 37 3.57 -13.02 16.25
CA ALA A 37 4.81 -12.94 15.47
C ALA A 37 6.07 -13.18 16.31
N PHE A 38 6.06 -12.76 17.59
CA PHE A 38 7.15 -12.94 18.53
C PHE A 38 7.06 -14.23 19.36
N ALA A 39 6.04 -15.06 19.16
CA ALA A 39 5.96 -16.38 19.80
C ALA A 39 7.04 -17.36 19.32
N GLY A 40 7.63 -17.11 18.14
CA GLY A 40 8.76 -17.86 17.61
C GLY A 40 9.67 -17.01 16.73
N GLU A 41 10.96 -17.33 16.69
CA GLU A 41 11.96 -16.58 15.92
C GLU A 41 11.64 -16.58 14.42
N TYR A 42 11.34 -17.74 13.86
CA TYR A 42 11.06 -17.95 12.43
C TYR A 42 9.57 -17.97 12.08
N LEU A 43 8.71 -17.45 12.97
CA LEU A 43 7.29 -17.31 12.68
C LEU A 43 7.09 -16.14 11.71
N ILE A 44 6.78 -16.47 10.46
CA ILE A 44 6.57 -15.54 9.35
C ILE A 44 5.24 -15.90 8.69
N SER A 45 4.43 -14.88 8.41
CA SER A 45 3.19 -15.00 7.63
C SER A 45 3.45 -15.66 6.27
N ASP A 46 2.47 -16.39 5.75
CA ASP A 46 2.65 -17.26 4.59
C ASP A 46 3.14 -16.48 3.35
N ASP A 47 2.46 -15.38 3.01
CA ASP A 47 2.86 -14.45 1.94
C ASP A 47 4.25 -13.84 2.17
N GLY A 48 4.65 -13.67 3.44
CA GLY A 48 5.94 -13.08 3.81
C GLY A 48 7.13 -14.01 3.55
N ARG A 49 6.93 -15.33 3.62
CA ARG A 49 8.03 -16.32 3.49
C ARG A 49 8.80 -16.19 2.18
N GLN A 50 8.10 -15.94 1.07
CA GLN A 50 8.72 -15.74 -0.25
C GLN A 50 9.37 -14.36 -0.43
N HIS A 51 8.92 -13.34 0.31
CA HIS A 51 9.39 -11.96 0.13
C HIS A 51 10.50 -11.55 1.10
N ILE A 52 10.59 -12.19 2.27
CA ILE A 52 11.47 -11.72 3.36
C ILE A 52 12.80 -12.47 3.39
N PHE A 53 12.82 -13.76 3.03
CA PHE A 53 14.00 -14.60 3.29
C PHE A 53 15.27 -14.10 2.58
N TRP A 54 15.18 -13.74 1.29
CA TRP A 54 16.32 -13.29 0.49
C TRP A 54 16.85 -11.92 0.93
N LEU A 55 16.02 -11.10 1.61
CA LEU A 55 16.45 -9.81 2.16
C LEU A 55 17.56 -9.96 3.21
N GLN A 56 17.73 -11.16 3.79
CA GLN A 56 18.83 -11.45 4.71
C GLN A 56 20.21 -11.24 4.07
N ARG A 57 20.29 -11.23 2.73
CA ARG A 57 21.49 -10.80 1.99
C ARG A 57 21.95 -9.37 2.30
N TYR A 58 21.07 -8.50 2.80
CA TYR A 58 21.46 -7.16 3.26
C TYR A 58 22.22 -7.18 4.59
N VAL A 59 22.13 -8.26 5.35
CA VAL A 59 22.88 -8.47 6.61
C VAL A 59 24.13 -9.31 6.35
N ASP A 60 24.00 -10.44 5.67
CA ASP A 60 25.14 -11.24 5.20
C ASP A 60 25.03 -11.51 3.69
N PRO A 61 25.82 -10.80 2.85
CA PRO A 61 25.80 -10.97 1.39
C PRO A 61 26.15 -12.37 0.90
N ARG A 62 26.69 -13.24 1.75
CA ARG A 62 27.06 -14.62 1.39
C ARG A 62 25.88 -15.59 1.48
N LEU A 63 24.73 -15.14 1.95
CA LEU A 63 23.53 -15.99 2.06
C LEU A 63 22.90 -16.25 0.68
N PHE A 64 22.46 -17.50 0.50
CA PHE A 64 21.82 -18.00 -0.72
C PHE A 64 22.68 -17.82 -1.99
N PRO A 65 23.96 -18.21 -2.00
CA PRO A 65 24.77 -18.07 -3.20
C PRO A 65 24.19 -18.95 -4.32
N GLN A 66 24.02 -18.40 -5.52
CA GLN A 66 23.49 -19.10 -6.70
C GLN A 66 22.08 -19.69 -6.52
N ASP A 67 21.26 -19.06 -5.68
CA ASP A 67 19.86 -19.46 -5.46
C ASP A 67 18.93 -18.73 -6.44
N LEU A 68 18.45 -19.47 -7.44
CA LEU A 68 17.56 -18.94 -8.49
C LEU A 68 16.27 -18.33 -7.93
N ILE A 69 15.75 -18.84 -6.81
CA ILE A 69 14.52 -18.33 -6.20
C ILE A 69 14.80 -16.98 -5.55
N ALA A 70 15.87 -16.89 -4.76
CA ALA A 70 16.29 -15.63 -4.14
C ALA A 70 16.64 -14.57 -5.20
N ASP A 71 17.35 -14.96 -6.26
CA ASP A 71 17.73 -14.08 -7.36
C ASP A 71 16.51 -13.56 -8.13
N TYR A 72 15.53 -14.44 -8.36
CA TYR A 72 14.25 -14.07 -8.97
C TYR A 72 13.50 -13.04 -8.12
N PHE A 73 13.22 -13.36 -6.84
CA PHE A 73 12.46 -12.48 -5.96
C PHE A 73 13.17 -11.15 -5.70
N GLN A 74 14.49 -11.14 -5.59
CA GLN A 74 15.29 -9.92 -5.45
C GLN A 74 15.17 -9.02 -6.69
N THR A 75 15.15 -9.61 -7.88
CA THR A 75 15.06 -8.90 -9.15
C THR A 75 13.68 -8.27 -9.33
N VAL A 76 12.60 -9.03 -9.08
CA VAL A 76 11.22 -8.54 -9.27
C VAL A 76 10.71 -7.67 -8.12
N ALA A 77 11.38 -7.68 -6.96
CA ALA A 77 10.96 -6.87 -5.81
C ALA A 77 10.96 -5.36 -6.13
N PRO A 78 9.90 -4.63 -5.78
CA PRO A 78 9.82 -3.19 -5.98
C PRO A 78 10.96 -2.43 -5.28
N ALA A 79 11.44 -1.36 -5.92
CA ALA A 79 12.59 -0.61 -5.42
C ALA A 79 12.35 0.02 -4.03
N GLY A 80 11.15 0.51 -3.76
CA GLY A 80 10.80 1.07 -2.44
C GLY A 80 10.81 0.02 -1.34
N TYR A 81 10.38 -1.21 -1.66
CA TYR A 81 10.42 -2.34 -0.75
C TYR A 81 11.88 -2.73 -0.40
N LYS A 82 12.72 -2.87 -1.43
CA LYS A 82 14.16 -3.12 -1.29
C LYS A 82 14.84 -2.07 -0.43
N PHE A 83 14.63 -0.79 -0.77
CA PHE A 83 15.23 0.33 -0.06
C PHE A 83 14.83 0.37 1.42
N LEU A 84 13.55 0.13 1.74
CA LEU A 84 13.07 0.15 3.12
C LEU A 84 13.74 -0.93 3.98
N TYR A 85 13.83 -2.16 3.48
CA TYR A 85 14.48 -3.25 4.22
C TYR A 85 15.99 -3.11 4.26
N TRP A 86 16.61 -2.57 3.20
CA TRP A 86 18.01 -2.19 3.21
C TRP A 86 18.30 -1.17 4.31
N LEU A 87 17.47 -0.13 4.43
CA LEU A 87 17.59 0.87 5.50
C LEU A 87 17.45 0.23 6.88
N GLY A 88 16.49 -0.68 7.06
CA GLY A 88 16.35 -1.46 8.30
C GLY A 88 17.63 -2.24 8.65
N ALA A 89 18.23 -2.89 7.66
CA ALA A 89 19.49 -3.62 7.83
C ALA A 89 20.66 -2.68 8.19
N GLN A 90 20.75 -1.49 7.59
CA GLN A 90 21.76 -0.47 7.97
C GLN A 90 21.60 0.01 9.43
N LEU A 91 20.38 -0.04 9.97
CA LEU A 91 20.08 0.25 11.37
C LEU A 91 20.30 -0.96 12.31
N GLY A 92 20.82 -2.08 11.79
CA GLY A 92 21.07 -3.30 12.56
C GLY A 92 19.85 -4.19 12.77
N LEU A 93 18.73 -3.92 12.10
CA LEU A 93 17.54 -4.75 12.18
C LEU A 93 17.61 -5.88 11.15
N THR A 94 17.51 -7.13 11.59
CA THR A 94 17.37 -8.24 10.63
C THR A 94 16.03 -8.11 9.89
N PRO A 95 15.96 -8.46 8.59
CA PRO A 95 14.72 -8.40 7.82
C PRO A 95 13.55 -9.14 8.49
N ILE A 96 13.78 -10.31 9.09
CA ILE A 96 12.74 -11.06 9.82
C ILE A 96 12.25 -10.29 11.04
N PHE A 97 13.13 -9.67 11.82
CA PHE A 97 12.71 -8.88 12.96
C PHE A 97 11.93 -7.63 12.51
N PHE A 98 12.45 -6.94 11.51
CA PHE A 98 11.83 -5.73 10.98
C PHE A 98 10.45 -5.99 10.36
N SER A 99 10.29 -7.12 9.65
CA SER A 99 9.00 -7.53 9.08
C SER A 99 7.93 -7.79 10.13
N LYS A 100 8.30 -8.14 11.38
CA LYS A 100 7.34 -8.32 12.47
C LYS A 100 6.84 -7.00 13.03
N LEU A 101 7.69 -5.97 13.04
CA LEU A 101 7.36 -4.64 13.56
C LEU A 101 6.57 -3.79 12.57
N LEU A 102 6.82 -3.97 11.28
CA LEU A 102 6.24 -3.12 10.25
C LEU A 102 4.69 -3.12 10.23
N PRO A 103 3.99 -4.26 10.37
CA PRO A 103 2.53 -4.30 10.25
C PRO A 103 1.76 -3.43 11.25
N ILE A 104 2.22 -3.30 12.51
CA ILE A 104 1.53 -2.43 13.48
C ILE A 104 1.58 -0.96 13.04
N ILE A 105 2.69 -0.53 12.43
CA ILE A 105 2.84 0.83 11.88
C ILE A 105 1.91 0.99 10.68
N LEU A 106 1.92 0.04 9.75
CA LEU A 106 1.08 0.09 8.54
C LEU A 106 -0.42 0.10 8.90
N LEU A 107 -0.84 -0.74 9.84
CA LEU A 107 -2.25 -0.83 10.28
C LEU A 107 -2.71 0.46 10.96
N THR A 108 -1.85 1.04 11.81
CA THR A 108 -2.18 2.30 12.50
C THR A 108 -2.28 3.47 11.52
N VAL A 109 -1.34 3.58 10.57
CA VAL A 109 -1.39 4.61 9.52
C VAL A 109 -2.61 4.43 8.61
N THR A 110 -2.94 3.19 8.27
CA THR A 110 -4.16 2.84 7.52
C THR A 110 -5.42 3.31 8.25
N ALA A 111 -5.53 3.00 9.54
CA ALA A 111 -6.66 3.42 10.37
C ALA A 111 -6.79 4.95 10.46
N ALA A 112 -5.65 5.65 10.59
CA ALA A 112 -5.59 7.11 10.62
C ALA A 112 -6.10 7.73 9.32
N TYR A 113 -5.58 7.30 8.17
CA TYR A 113 -6.04 7.83 6.88
C TYR A 113 -7.48 7.43 6.58
N CYS A 114 -7.91 6.21 6.92
CA CYS A 114 -9.31 5.80 6.77
C CYS A 114 -10.26 6.73 7.52
N PHE A 115 -9.89 7.12 8.75
CA PHE A 115 -10.69 8.01 9.58
C PHE A 115 -10.86 9.37 8.90
N GLU A 116 -9.75 9.95 8.45
CA GLU A 116 -9.73 11.27 7.82
C GLU A 116 -10.42 11.27 6.45
N VAL A 117 -10.26 10.22 5.65
CA VAL A 117 -10.96 10.05 4.36
C VAL A 117 -12.47 9.93 4.58
N CYS A 118 -12.89 9.11 5.56
CA CYS A 118 -14.30 8.95 5.88
C CYS A 118 -14.91 10.28 6.36
N LEU A 119 -14.23 11.02 7.23
CA LEU A 119 -14.64 12.36 7.62
C LEU A 119 -14.74 13.34 6.45
N GLY A 120 -13.85 13.23 5.47
CA GLY A 120 -13.87 14.06 4.25
C GLY A 120 -15.10 13.83 3.39
N PHE A 121 -15.62 12.60 3.33
CA PHE A 121 -16.86 12.27 2.60
C PHE A 121 -18.12 12.47 3.44
N PHE A 122 -18.06 12.09 4.72
CA PHE A 122 -19.18 12.09 5.64
C PHE A 122 -18.71 12.59 7.01
N PRO A 123 -18.99 13.85 7.37
CA PRO A 123 -18.41 14.53 8.55
C PRO A 123 -19.06 14.09 9.87
N VAL A 124 -19.18 12.78 10.08
CA VAL A 124 -19.69 12.14 11.29
C VAL A 124 -18.55 11.33 11.92
N PRO A 125 -17.94 11.82 13.02
CA PRO A 125 -16.76 11.18 13.62
C PRO A 125 -16.98 9.73 14.08
N ALA A 126 -18.19 9.41 14.54
CA ALA A 126 -18.55 8.04 14.91
C ALA A 126 -18.53 7.12 13.68
N ALA A 127 -19.03 7.58 12.52
CA ALA A 127 -18.99 6.81 11.28
C ALA A 127 -17.54 6.61 10.79
N ALA A 128 -16.69 7.63 10.89
CA ALA A 128 -15.27 7.52 10.60
C ALA A 128 -14.55 6.54 11.53
N ALA A 129 -14.86 6.56 12.83
CA ALA A 129 -14.32 5.58 13.77
C ALA A 129 -14.78 4.15 13.42
N CYS A 130 -16.07 3.96 13.14
CA CYS A 130 -16.60 2.67 12.71
C CYS A 130 -15.91 2.17 11.42
N ALA A 131 -15.74 3.03 10.42
CA ALA A 131 -15.04 2.68 9.18
C ALA A 131 -13.60 2.24 9.44
N SER A 132 -12.84 3.02 10.22
CA SER A 132 -11.47 2.68 10.58
C SER A 132 -11.35 1.39 11.39
N VAL A 133 -12.27 1.16 12.34
CA VAL A 133 -12.29 -0.07 13.15
C VAL A 133 -12.62 -1.28 12.30
N LEU A 134 -13.68 -1.22 11.48
CA LEU A 134 -14.08 -2.31 10.60
C LEU A 134 -13.01 -2.62 9.55
N LEU A 135 -12.37 -1.59 8.98
CA LEU A 135 -11.24 -1.80 8.07
C LEU A 135 -10.05 -2.46 8.81
N SER A 136 -9.69 -1.97 10.00
CA SER A 136 -8.58 -2.52 10.77
C SER A 136 -8.83 -3.98 11.14
N GLN A 137 -10.05 -4.30 11.58
CA GLN A 137 -10.46 -5.67 11.85
C GLN A 137 -10.41 -6.54 10.59
N GLY A 138 -11.01 -6.07 9.48
CA GLY A 138 -11.04 -6.81 8.22
C GLY A 138 -9.63 -7.12 7.70
N LEU A 139 -8.72 -6.15 7.78
CA LEU A 139 -7.31 -6.37 7.44
C LEU A 139 -6.63 -7.32 8.43
N ALA A 140 -6.95 -7.22 9.72
CA ALA A 140 -6.36 -8.07 10.73
C ALA A 140 -6.81 -9.54 10.65
N MET A 141 -7.93 -9.81 9.99
CA MET A 141 -8.41 -11.17 9.69
C MET A 141 -7.76 -11.78 8.45
N THR A 142 -6.81 -11.09 7.83
CA THR A 142 -6.08 -11.56 6.64
C THR A 142 -4.58 -11.38 6.82
N ASP A 143 -3.78 -12.09 6.01
CA ASP A 143 -2.33 -11.90 5.96
C ASP A 143 -1.90 -10.65 5.16
N ALA A 144 -2.83 -9.90 4.58
CA ALA A 144 -2.50 -8.87 3.60
C ALA A 144 -1.59 -7.78 4.16
N ILE A 145 -1.91 -7.23 5.34
CA ILE A 145 -1.09 -6.20 6.00
C ILE A 145 0.00 -6.79 6.91
N PHE A 146 -0.25 -7.97 7.48
CA PHE A 146 0.67 -8.65 8.41
C PHE A 146 1.81 -9.40 7.73
N SER A 147 1.71 -9.65 6.42
CA SER A 147 2.79 -10.26 5.63
C SER A 147 4.02 -9.36 5.47
N ALA A 148 3.90 -8.05 5.73
CA ALA A 148 4.98 -7.08 5.56
C ALA A 148 5.66 -7.14 4.17
N THR A 149 4.87 -7.54 3.17
CA THR A 149 5.22 -7.62 1.75
C THR A 149 4.96 -6.28 1.05
N PRO A 150 5.37 -6.09 -0.22
CA PRO A 150 5.04 -4.86 -0.94
C PRO A 150 3.52 -4.57 -0.99
N LYS A 151 2.68 -5.61 -1.01
CA LYS A 151 1.21 -5.53 -0.97
C LYS A 151 0.68 -4.86 0.31
N ALA A 152 1.34 -5.04 1.45
CA ALA A 152 0.91 -4.47 2.73
C ALA A 152 0.86 -2.93 2.70
N PHE A 153 1.66 -2.30 1.83
CA PHE A 153 1.73 -0.85 1.68
C PHE A 153 0.58 -0.25 0.87
N ILE A 154 -0.21 -1.06 0.16
CA ILE A 154 -1.37 -0.60 -0.61
C ILE A 154 -2.31 0.23 0.27
N TYR A 155 -2.67 -0.29 1.44
CA TYR A 155 -3.70 0.29 2.29
C TYR A 155 -3.34 1.69 2.80
N PRO A 156 -2.20 1.90 3.50
CA PRO A 156 -1.86 3.23 3.99
C PRO A 156 -1.56 4.21 2.85
N LEU A 157 -0.91 3.77 1.77
CA LEU A 157 -0.54 4.66 0.67
C LEU A 157 -1.73 5.07 -0.19
N PHE A 158 -2.65 4.16 -0.49
CA PHE A 158 -3.84 4.48 -1.28
C PHE A 158 -4.86 5.31 -0.50
N LEU A 159 -5.01 5.06 0.80
CA LEU A 159 -5.81 5.94 1.66
C LEU A 159 -5.13 7.30 1.85
N GLY A 160 -3.80 7.34 1.95
CA GLY A 160 -3.04 8.58 1.93
C GLY A 160 -3.24 9.37 0.63
N PHE A 161 -3.16 8.70 -0.52
CA PHE A 161 -3.50 9.29 -1.82
C PHE A 161 -4.92 9.87 -1.82
N SER A 162 -5.91 9.09 -1.35
CA SER A 162 -7.31 9.51 -1.28
C SER A 162 -7.49 10.73 -0.38
N TYR A 163 -6.84 10.74 0.79
CA TYR A 163 -6.85 11.86 1.73
C TYR A 163 -6.29 13.14 1.11
N TYR A 164 -5.14 13.05 0.43
CA TYR A 164 -4.53 14.21 -0.22
C TYR A 164 -5.31 14.65 -1.46
N LEU A 165 -5.95 13.71 -2.17
CA LEU A 165 -6.78 14.00 -3.34
C LEU A 165 -8.03 14.79 -2.93
N LEU A 166 -8.70 14.40 -1.84
CA LEU A 166 -9.84 15.13 -1.28
C LEU A 166 -9.49 16.56 -0.86
N ARG A 167 -8.21 16.82 -0.55
CA ARG A 167 -7.70 18.13 -0.14
C ARG A 167 -7.01 18.89 -1.28
N GLU A 168 -7.04 18.35 -2.49
CA GLU A 168 -6.36 18.90 -3.66
C GLU A 168 -4.87 19.21 -3.41
N SER A 169 -4.22 18.40 -2.57
CA SER A 169 -2.81 18.59 -2.21
C SER A 169 -1.90 18.01 -3.29
N LEU A 170 -1.30 18.88 -4.10
CA LEU A 170 -0.34 18.49 -5.14
C LEU A 170 0.78 17.61 -4.57
N TRP A 171 1.46 18.10 -3.53
CA TRP A 171 2.61 17.41 -2.94
C TRP A 171 2.21 16.08 -2.30
N GLY A 172 1.12 16.05 -1.54
CA GLY A 172 0.65 14.82 -0.90
C GLY A 172 0.22 13.75 -1.91
N CYS A 173 -0.53 14.14 -2.96
CA CYS A 173 -0.90 13.22 -4.04
C CYS A 173 0.32 12.72 -4.81
N SER A 174 1.25 13.61 -5.15
CA SER A 174 2.45 13.27 -5.91
C SER A 174 3.34 12.29 -5.14
N LEU A 175 3.55 12.54 -3.85
CA LEU A 175 4.29 11.65 -2.96
C LEU A 175 3.58 10.29 -2.83
N ALA A 176 2.26 10.27 -2.64
CA ALA A 176 1.51 9.02 -2.52
C ALA A 176 1.55 8.19 -3.81
N ILE A 177 1.45 8.81 -4.99
CA ILE A 177 1.60 8.13 -6.29
C ILE A 177 3.02 7.59 -6.47
N LEU A 178 4.03 8.40 -6.16
CA LEU A 178 5.43 7.96 -6.20
C LEU A 178 5.65 6.73 -5.31
N LEU A 179 5.20 6.79 -4.06
CA LEU A 179 5.31 5.67 -3.12
C LEU A 179 4.50 4.45 -3.57
N LEU A 180 3.29 4.63 -4.11
CA LEU A 180 2.52 3.54 -4.71
C LEU A 180 3.30 2.90 -5.86
N GLY A 181 3.95 3.67 -6.73
CA GLY A 181 4.77 3.12 -7.81
C GLY A 181 6.04 2.41 -7.32
N LEU A 182 6.62 2.86 -6.21
CA LEU A 182 7.83 2.26 -5.62
C LEU A 182 7.55 0.99 -4.80
N PHE A 183 6.34 0.84 -4.25
CA PHE A 183 5.96 -0.32 -3.43
C PHE A 183 4.98 -1.27 -4.13
N TYR A 184 4.01 -0.76 -4.87
CA TYR A 184 2.97 -1.58 -5.50
C TYR A 184 2.41 -0.92 -6.79
N PRO A 185 3.14 -1.02 -7.92
CA PRO A 185 2.82 -0.33 -9.18
C PRO A 185 1.39 -0.56 -9.68
N GLN A 186 0.81 -1.73 -9.40
CA GLN A 186 -0.54 -2.07 -9.82
C GLN A 186 -1.60 -1.14 -9.17
N MET A 187 -1.41 -0.72 -7.91
CA MET A 187 -2.31 0.24 -7.27
C MET A 187 -2.02 1.68 -7.64
N MET A 188 -0.79 2.00 -8.05
CA MET A 188 -0.49 3.28 -8.69
C MET A 188 -1.34 3.47 -9.95
N LEU A 189 -1.55 2.40 -10.76
CA LEU A 189 -2.41 2.46 -11.94
C LEU A 189 -3.86 2.79 -11.60
N VAL A 190 -4.39 2.24 -10.50
CA VAL A 190 -5.74 2.57 -10.02
C VAL A 190 -5.81 4.04 -9.60
N ALA A 191 -4.80 4.55 -8.88
CA ALA A 191 -4.71 5.96 -8.52
C ALA A 191 -4.62 6.88 -9.75
N ALA A 192 -3.84 6.49 -10.77
CA ALA A 192 -3.75 7.20 -12.05
C ALA A 192 -5.10 7.18 -12.78
N GLY A 193 -5.82 6.07 -12.79
CA GLY A 193 -7.17 5.96 -13.32
C GLY A 193 -8.14 6.93 -12.65
N LEU A 194 -8.07 7.07 -11.33
CA LEU A 194 -8.87 8.07 -10.60
C LEU A 194 -8.52 9.50 -11.02
N LEU A 195 -7.24 9.83 -11.22
CA LEU A 195 -6.84 11.14 -11.75
C LEU A 195 -7.38 11.38 -13.17
N LEU A 196 -7.36 10.37 -14.05
CA LEU A 196 -7.95 10.48 -15.39
C LEU A 196 -9.47 10.74 -15.32
N VAL A 197 -10.19 10.03 -14.45
CA VAL A 197 -11.63 10.26 -14.23
C VAL A 197 -11.89 11.67 -13.72
N GLN A 198 -11.03 12.21 -12.84
CA GLN A 198 -11.11 13.59 -12.35
C GLN A 198 -10.92 14.64 -13.46
N MET A 199 -10.30 14.26 -14.59
CA MET A 199 -10.16 15.10 -15.78
C MET A 199 -11.38 15.04 -16.72
N LEU A 200 -12.32 14.11 -16.53
CA LEU A 200 -13.48 13.96 -17.40
C LEU A 200 -14.60 14.95 -17.04
N PRO A 201 -15.18 15.69 -18.02
CA PRO A 201 -16.26 16.63 -17.78
C PRO A 201 -17.48 15.91 -17.21
N TRP A 202 -17.88 16.29 -16.00
CA TRP A 202 -19.13 15.80 -15.44
C TRP A 202 -20.30 16.35 -16.27
N PRO A 203 -21.31 15.53 -16.63
CA PRO A 203 -22.32 15.89 -17.64
C PRO A 203 -23.08 17.19 -17.36
N LYS A 204 -23.24 17.56 -16.08
CA LYS A 204 -23.94 18.77 -15.64
C LYS A 204 -23.06 20.03 -15.51
N ASP A 205 -21.73 19.92 -15.65
CA ASP A 205 -20.82 21.02 -15.29
C ASP A 205 -19.55 21.02 -16.16
N ARG A 206 -19.73 21.06 -17.49
CA ARG A 206 -18.62 21.09 -18.48
C ARG A 206 -17.70 22.31 -18.30
N SER A 207 -18.19 23.39 -17.69
CA SER A 207 -17.44 24.63 -17.44
C SER A 207 -16.42 24.53 -16.30
N ARG A 208 -16.56 23.60 -15.35
CA ARG A 208 -15.69 23.56 -14.15
C ARG A 208 -14.29 22.99 -14.40
N LEU A 209 -14.15 22.09 -15.37
CA LEU A 209 -12.88 21.39 -15.60
C LEU A 209 -11.79 22.28 -16.21
N ILE A 210 -12.19 23.23 -17.05
CA ILE A 210 -11.28 24.24 -17.62
C ILE A 210 -11.07 25.39 -16.62
N ALA A 211 -12.01 25.61 -15.69
CA ALA A 211 -11.96 26.70 -14.73
C ALA A 211 -10.99 26.45 -13.54
N HIS A 212 -10.73 25.20 -13.15
CA HIS A 212 -9.91 24.87 -11.96
C HIS A 212 -8.50 24.41 -12.33
N ARG A 213 -7.66 25.35 -12.76
CA ARG A 213 -6.25 25.12 -13.14
C ARG A 213 -5.42 24.33 -12.10
N PRO A 214 -5.57 24.52 -10.77
CA PRO A 214 -4.83 23.73 -9.78
C PRO A 214 -5.12 22.23 -9.85
N LYS A 215 -6.38 21.85 -10.11
CA LYS A 215 -6.80 20.45 -10.22
C LYS A 215 -6.22 19.79 -11.47
N LEU A 216 -6.21 20.49 -12.60
CA LEU A 216 -5.57 20.01 -13.83
C LEU A 216 -4.06 19.81 -13.62
N TRP A 217 -3.41 20.75 -12.92
CA TRP A 217 -1.98 20.62 -12.60
C TRP A 217 -1.70 19.42 -11.71
N LEU A 218 -2.52 19.21 -10.67
CA LEU A 218 -2.43 18.03 -9.81
C LEU A 218 -2.56 16.72 -10.61
N CYS A 219 -3.58 16.63 -11.48
CA CYS A 219 -3.78 15.46 -12.32
C CYS A 219 -2.60 15.26 -13.28
N GLY A 220 -2.15 16.33 -13.95
CA GLY A 220 -1.03 16.28 -14.89
C GLY A 220 0.28 15.83 -14.26
N VAL A 221 0.65 16.40 -13.10
CA VAL A 221 1.87 16.01 -12.36
C VAL A 221 1.76 14.57 -11.87
N GLY A 222 0.64 14.18 -11.27
CA GLY A 222 0.44 12.81 -10.79
C GLY A 222 0.51 11.77 -11.90
N LEU A 223 -0.10 12.05 -13.07
CA LEU A 223 -0.02 11.20 -14.25
C LEU A 223 1.39 11.18 -14.85
N GLY A 224 2.10 12.31 -14.84
CA GLY A 224 3.50 12.37 -15.28
C GLY A 224 4.41 11.49 -14.43
N ILE A 225 4.23 11.49 -13.10
CA ILE A 225 4.96 10.60 -12.18
C ILE A 225 4.64 9.14 -12.50
N ALA A 226 3.36 8.79 -12.63
CA ALA A 226 2.94 7.44 -12.96
C ALA A 226 3.53 6.95 -14.29
N ALA A 227 3.51 7.80 -15.32
CA ALA A 227 4.09 7.50 -16.63
C ALA A 227 5.62 7.32 -16.56
N ALA A 228 6.33 8.15 -15.80
CA ALA A 228 7.77 8.02 -15.61
C ALA A 228 8.13 6.69 -14.92
N ILE A 229 7.36 6.29 -13.90
CA ILE A 229 7.57 5.01 -13.22
C ILE A 229 7.30 3.84 -14.18
N LEU A 230 6.20 3.88 -14.94
CA LEU A 230 5.90 2.85 -15.94
C LEU A 230 6.97 2.77 -17.02
N LEU A 231 7.53 3.90 -17.45
CA LEU A 231 8.63 3.93 -18.40
C LEU A 231 9.87 3.23 -17.84
N ILE A 232 10.21 3.48 -16.57
CA ILE A 232 11.32 2.77 -15.90
C ILE A 232 11.08 1.26 -15.91
N TYR A 233 9.88 0.79 -15.54
CA TYR A 233 9.54 -0.64 -15.60
C TYR A 233 9.60 -1.20 -17.02
N ALA A 234 9.12 -0.46 -18.02
CA ALA A 234 9.13 -0.89 -19.42
C ALA A 234 10.55 -0.98 -20.03
N LEU A 235 11.49 -0.19 -19.51
CA LEU A 235 12.90 -0.21 -19.94
C LEU A 235 13.76 -1.17 -19.12
N THR A 236 13.26 -1.67 -17.98
CA THR A 236 14.01 -2.59 -17.14
C THR A 236 13.90 -4.01 -17.70
N THR A 237 15.03 -4.56 -18.13
CA THR A 237 15.14 -5.98 -18.53
C THR A 237 15.69 -6.80 -17.38
N THR A 238 15.18 -8.02 -17.20
CA THR A 238 15.60 -8.95 -16.17
C THR A 238 16.13 -10.24 -16.78
N GLU A 239 17.02 -10.92 -16.07
CA GLU A 239 17.56 -12.23 -16.49
C GLU A 239 16.48 -13.33 -16.55
N PHE A 240 15.31 -13.05 -15.99
CA PHE A 240 14.15 -13.93 -15.94
C PHE A 240 13.12 -13.61 -17.03
N ASP A 241 13.45 -12.70 -17.95
CA ASP A 241 12.67 -12.46 -19.16
C ASP A 241 12.96 -13.52 -20.24
N PRO A 242 12.00 -13.85 -21.13
CA PRO A 242 10.62 -13.37 -21.15
C PRO A 242 9.68 -14.19 -20.26
N VAL A 243 8.64 -13.54 -19.73
CA VAL A 243 7.56 -14.20 -18.98
C VAL A 243 6.82 -15.22 -19.87
N VAL A 244 6.41 -16.35 -19.29
CA VAL A 244 5.65 -17.41 -19.98
C VAL A 244 4.38 -16.84 -20.61
N SER A 245 4.26 -16.96 -21.94
CA SER A 245 3.06 -16.56 -22.66
C SER A 245 1.90 -17.51 -22.41
N VAL A 246 0.65 -17.05 -22.61
CA VAL A 246 -0.54 -17.92 -22.50
C VAL A 246 -0.44 -19.15 -23.42
N ALA A 247 0.14 -18.99 -24.61
CA ALA A 247 0.33 -20.10 -25.55
C ALA A 247 1.31 -21.16 -25.03
N GLN A 248 2.39 -20.74 -24.34
CA GLN A 248 3.33 -21.64 -23.68
C GLN A 248 2.72 -22.26 -22.43
N ALA A 249 2.06 -21.46 -21.58
CA ALA A 249 1.44 -21.92 -20.34
C ALA A 249 0.39 -23.02 -20.58
N ARG A 250 -0.36 -22.95 -21.69
CA ARG A 250 -1.31 -24.01 -22.09
C ARG A 250 -0.66 -25.36 -22.41
N ARG A 251 0.65 -25.42 -22.58
CA ARG A 251 1.42 -26.64 -22.86
C ARG A 251 2.21 -27.14 -21.66
N MET A 252 2.24 -26.36 -20.58
CA MET A 252 3.02 -26.62 -19.37
C MET A 252 2.16 -27.42 -18.37
N PRO A 253 2.59 -28.63 -17.95
CA PRO A 253 1.83 -29.48 -17.03
C PRO A 253 1.42 -28.78 -15.73
N GLU A 254 2.23 -27.84 -15.26
CA GLU A 254 2.01 -27.09 -14.02
C GLU A 254 0.73 -26.26 -14.06
N PHE A 255 0.31 -25.78 -15.24
CA PHE A 255 -0.87 -24.94 -15.41
C PHE A 255 -2.12 -25.70 -15.87
N LEU A 256 -2.01 -27.00 -16.16
CA LEU A 256 -3.12 -27.84 -16.59
C LEU A 256 -3.90 -28.40 -15.38
N ALA A 257 -5.05 -29.01 -15.65
CA ALA A 257 -5.83 -29.68 -14.62
C ALA A 257 -4.99 -30.75 -13.89
N GLY A 258 -4.93 -30.66 -12.56
CA GLY A 258 -4.07 -31.51 -11.72
C GLY A 258 -2.62 -31.00 -11.54
N GLY A 259 -2.25 -29.92 -12.22
CA GLY A 259 -0.98 -29.23 -12.03
C GLY A 259 -0.92 -28.40 -10.74
N ALA A 260 0.29 -28.07 -10.31
CA ALA A 260 0.57 -27.33 -9.08
C ALA A 260 -0.12 -25.95 -9.03
N ILE A 261 -0.32 -25.31 -10.19
CA ILE A 261 -0.96 -24.01 -10.34
C ILE A 261 -1.99 -24.12 -11.46
N ALA A 262 -2.96 -25.03 -11.32
CA ALA A 262 -3.95 -25.30 -12.36
C ALA A 262 -4.81 -24.07 -12.72
N VAL A 263 -4.46 -23.39 -13.82
CA VAL A 263 -5.20 -22.24 -14.39
C VAL A 263 -6.12 -22.70 -15.52
N PHE A 264 -5.68 -23.67 -16.33
CA PHE A 264 -6.45 -24.21 -17.45
C PHE A 264 -7.15 -25.50 -17.04
N ARG A 265 -8.41 -25.36 -16.63
CA ARG A 265 -9.32 -26.50 -16.48
C ARG A 265 -10.05 -26.68 -17.82
N ARG A 266 -10.11 -27.93 -18.30
CA ARG A 266 -10.78 -28.28 -19.57
C ARG A 266 -12.21 -27.75 -19.60
#